data_AF-A0A0Q6PMF7-F1
#
_entry.id   AF-A0A0Q6PMF7-F1
#
_cell.length_a   1.000
_cell.length_b   1.000
_cell.length_c   1.000
_cell.angle_alpha   90.00
_cell.angle_beta   90.00
_cell.angle_gamma   90.00
#
_symmetry.space_group_name_H-M   'P 1'
#
loop_
_entity.id
_entity.type
_entity.pdbx_description
1 polymer ?
#
loop_
_entity_poly.entity_id
_entity_poly.type
_entity_poly.pdbx_seq_one_letter_code
_entity_poly.pdbx_strand_id
1 'polypeptide(L)'
;MKKARSKTNESQSDEPDAIEFEYDLAEPPEKVWRALTIPELLAAWMMPNDIRPEIGNRFAFTGPDAPIECEILDAEPERLLRYSWRERSQPGDGARQDPLDSPLDSIVTFTLARTVSGGTHLRIVHDGFARTAMPAIAMTGAGCRLSLDANNSRKPIAANTPRLLLRAA
;
A
#
# COMPACT_ATOMS: atom_id res chain seq x y z
N MET A 1 -21.40 48.52 19.43
CA MET A 1 -20.53 47.84 20.42
C MET A 1 -21.28 46.64 20.96
N LYS A 2 -20.83 45.38 21.02
CA LYS A 2 -19.52 44.72 20.94
C LYS A 2 -19.68 43.33 20.27
N LYS A 3 -18.56 42.82 19.73
CA LYS A 3 -18.35 41.56 18.99
C LYS A 3 -18.35 40.29 19.88
N ALA A 4 -18.40 39.15 19.16
CA ALA A 4 -17.76 37.84 19.39
C ALA A 4 -18.58 36.81 20.20
N ARG A 5 -18.57 35.51 19.88
CA ARG A 5 -17.53 34.72 19.20
C ARG A 5 -18.13 33.43 18.61
N SER A 6 -17.76 33.13 17.36
CA SER A 6 -17.91 31.83 16.73
C SER A 6 -17.17 30.75 17.50
N LYS A 7 -17.74 29.54 17.56
CA LYS A 7 -16.99 28.28 17.54
C LYS A 7 -17.76 27.30 16.66
N THR A 8 -17.49 27.39 15.36
CA THR A 8 -17.67 26.26 14.45
C THR A 8 -16.59 25.25 14.83
N ASN A 9 -16.99 24.07 15.31
CA ASN A 9 -16.09 22.94 15.47
C ASN A 9 -16.13 22.18 14.14
N GLU A 10 -15.28 22.60 13.20
CA GLU A 10 -15.04 21.81 11.99
C GLU A 10 -14.22 20.59 12.41
N SER A 11 -14.87 19.43 12.41
CA SER A 11 -14.21 18.14 12.56
C SER A 11 -13.30 17.92 11.35
N GLN A 12 -12.01 18.14 11.56
CA GLN A 12 -10.95 17.76 10.65
C GLN A 12 -10.96 16.23 10.56
N SER A 13 -11.27 15.67 9.39
CA SER A 13 -11.24 14.24 9.14
C SER A 13 -9.78 13.78 9.04
N ASP A 14 -9.29 13.08 10.06
CA ASP A 14 -8.11 12.21 9.95
C ASP A 14 -8.47 11.10 8.95
N GLU A 15 -8.16 11.27 7.67
CA GLU A 15 -8.10 10.13 6.75
C GLU A 15 -6.86 9.31 7.12
N PRO A 16 -6.99 7.99 7.33
CA PRO A 16 -5.84 7.17 7.71
C PRO A 16 -4.83 7.13 6.57
N ASP A 17 -3.54 7.31 6.90
CA ASP A 17 -2.38 7.08 6.02
C ASP A 17 -2.20 5.58 5.63
N ALA A 18 -3.26 4.78 5.78
CA ALA A 18 -3.32 3.35 5.59
C ALA A 18 -4.66 2.91 4.98
N ILE A 19 -4.59 1.97 4.05
CA ILE A 19 -5.74 1.29 3.47
C ILE A 19 -5.84 -0.09 4.14
N GLU A 20 -6.98 -0.38 4.76
CA GLU A 20 -7.21 -1.63 5.49
C GLU A 20 -8.36 -2.44 4.88
N PHE A 21 -8.17 -3.76 4.81
CA PHE A 21 -9.19 -4.73 4.40
C PHE A 21 -9.23 -5.90 5.38
N GLU A 22 -10.43 -6.36 5.71
CA GLU A 22 -10.64 -7.53 6.57
C GLU A 22 -11.61 -8.51 5.91
N TYR A 23 -11.32 -9.81 6.05
CA TYR A 23 -12.11 -10.90 5.47
C TYR A 23 -12.18 -12.10 6.41
N ASP A 24 -13.36 -12.67 6.56
CA ASP A 24 -13.53 -14.00 7.18
C ASP A 24 -13.64 -15.06 6.08
N LEU A 25 -12.62 -15.91 6.00
CA LEU A 25 -12.50 -17.00 5.03
C LEU A 25 -12.86 -18.32 5.69
N ALA A 26 -13.63 -19.17 5.00
CA ALA A 26 -13.93 -20.53 5.45
C ALA A 26 -12.71 -21.47 5.42
N GLU A 27 -11.65 -21.05 4.72
CA GLU A 27 -10.43 -21.83 4.51
C GLU A 27 -9.46 -21.67 5.67
N PRO A 28 -8.68 -22.71 6.01
CA PRO A 28 -7.75 -22.66 7.13
C PRO A 28 -6.48 -21.85 6.79
N PRO A 29 -5.77 -21.28 7.78
CA PRO A 29 -4.62 -20.39 7.57
C PRO A 29 -3.52 -20.99 6.70
N GLU A 30 -3.31 -22.30 6.76
CA GLU A 30 -2.37 -23.05 5.91
C GLU A 30 -2.65 -22.86 4.42
N LYS A 31 -3.94 -22.89 4.03
CA LYS A 31 -4.35 -22.73 2.64
C LYS A 31 -4.27 -21.27 2.21
N VAL A 32 -4.65 -20.34 3.09
CA VAL A 32 -4.54 -18.90 2.83
C VAL A 32 -3.07 -18.51 2.69
N TRP A 33 -2.20 -18.98 3.57
CA TRP A 33 -0.75 -18.75 3.51
C TRP A 33 -0.16 -19.18 2.16
N ARG A 34 -0.49 -20.39 1.70
CA ARG A 34 -0.07 -20.87 0.38
C ARG A 34 -0.52 -19.94 -0.76
N ALA A 35 -1.74 -19.40 -0.68
CA ALA A 35 -2.23 -18.44 -1.67
C ALA A 35 -1.51 -17.09 -1.66
N LEU A 36 -0.84 -16.75 -0.54
CA LEU A 36 -0.04 -15.53 -0.38
C LEU A 36 1.44 -15.72 -0.69
N THR A 37 1.98 -16.95 -0.59
CA THR A 37 3.42 -17.19 -0.66
C THR A 37 3.89 -18.13 -1.76
N ILE A 38 2.97 -18.81 -2.46
CA ILE A 38 3.31 -19.63 -3.63
C ILE A 38 3.12 -18.76 -4.89
N PRO A 39 4.17 -18.53 -5.70
CA PRO A 39 4.12 -17.63 -6.83
C PRO A 39 2.95 -17.87 -7.79
N GLU A 40 2.70 -19.13 -8.17
CA GLU A 40 1.63 -19.47 -9.11
C GLU A 40 0.24 -19.23 -8.52
N LEU A 41 0.06 -19.43 -7.21
CA LEU A 41 -1.22 -19.19 -6.54
C LEU A 41 -1.47 -17.70 -6.31
N LEU A 42 -0.43 -16.95 -5.93
CA LEU A 42 -0.51 -15.50 -5.78
C LEU A 42 -0.81 -14.82 -7.12
N ALA A 43 -0.18 -15.28 -8.20
CA ALA A 43 -0.42 -14.77 -9.54
C ALA A 43 -1.86 -15.02 -10.03
N ALA A 44 -2.57 -16.02 -9.51
CA ALA A 44 -3.93 -16.35 -9.94
C ALA A 44 -4.96 -15.27 -9.57
N TRP A 45 -4.72 -14.51 -8.50
CA TRP A 45 -5.62 -13.45 -8.04
C TRP A 45 -4.96 -12.07 -8.01
N MET A 46 -3.64 -12.01 -8.17
CA MET A 46 -2.86 -10.78 -8.20
C MET A 46 -2.02 -10.66 -9.49
N MET A 47 -0.70 -10.52 -9.41
CA MET A 47 0.21 -10.33 -10.55
C MET A 47 1.26 -11.45 -10.61
N PRO A 48 1.79 -11.77 -11.80
CA PRO A 48 2.96 -12.65 -11.93
C PRO A 48 4.11 -12.17 -11.06
N ASN A 49 4.75 -13.08 -10.34
CA ASN A 49 5.78 -12.78 -9.36
C ASN A 49 6.70 -13.98 -9.12
N ASP A 50 7.76 -13.74 -8.37
CA ASP A 50 8.76 -14.73 -7.96
C ASP A 50 8.99 -14.73 -6.43
N ILE A 51 7.92 -14.48 -5.66
CA ILE A 51 7.99 -14.38 -4.20
C ILE A 51 8.60 -15.65 -3.56
N ARG A 52 9.43 -15.44 -2.54
CA ARG A 52 9.82 -16.48 -1.58
C ARG A 52 9.69 -15.91 -0.18
N PRO A 53 8.94 -16.54 0.74
CA PRO A 53 8.62 -16.00 2.07
C PRO A 53 9.81 -16.15 3.03
N GLU A 54 10.94 -15.56 2.67
CA GLU A 54 12.18 -15.54 3.45
C GLU A 54 12.57 -14.09 3.69
N ILE A 55 12.80 -13.70 4.96
CA ILE A 55 13.13 -12.32 5.32
C ILE A 55 14.38 -11.85 4.57
N GLY A 56 14.32 -10.65 4.00
CA GLY A 56 15.38 -10.05 3.18
C GLY A 56 15.38 -10.50 1.73
N ASN A 57 14.57 -11.51 1.35
CA ASN A 57 14.41 -11.88 -0.05
C ASN A 57 13.73 -10.75 -0.84
N ARG A 58 14.23 -10.52 -2.05
CA ARG A 58 13.68 -9.55 -3.00
C ARG A 58 12.94 -10.30 -4.10
N PHE A 59 11.80 -9.76 -4.50
CA PHE A 59 10.97 -10.30 -5.55
C PHE A 59 10.28 -9.14 -6.27
N ALA A 60 9.65 -9.40 -7.41
CA ALA A 60 8.93 -8.35 -8.13
C ALA A 60 7.56 -8.81 -8.62
N PHE A 61 6.58 -7.93 -8.57
CA PHE A 61 5.35 -8.10 -9.35
C PHE A 61 5.57 -7.56 -10.74
N THR A 62 5.25 -8.37 -11.76
CA THR A 62 5.27 -7.93 -13.15
C THR A 62 3.95 -7.24 -13.46
N GLY A 63 3.93 -5.91 -13.29
CA GLY A 63 2.82 -5.05 -13.68
C GLY A 63 2.82 -4.71 -15.18
N PRO A 64 1.73 -4.12 -15.70
CA PRO A 64 1.60 -3.77 -17.12
C PRO A 64 2.53 -2.63 -17.56
N ASP A 65 2.83 -1.69 -16.66
CA ASP A 65 3.64 -0.50 -16.98
C ASP A 65 5.10 -0.68 -16.54
N ALA A 66 5.30 -1.03 -15.26
CA ALA A 66 6.61 -1.25 -14.67
C ALA A 66 6.56 -2.36 -13.60
N PRO A 67 7.68 -3.06 -13.35
CA PRO A 67 7.79 -3.95 -12.21
C PRO A 67 7.63 -3.20 -10.89
N ILE A 68 7.00 -3.85 -9.93
CA ILE A 68 6.90 -3.38 -8.54
C ILE A 68 7.94 -4.16 -7.74
N GLU A 69 8.93 -3.44 -7.21
CA GLU A 69 10.02 -4.05 -6.44
C GLU A 69 9.59 -4.26 -4.99
N CYS A 70 9.74 -5.49 -4.51
CA CYS A 70 9.33 -5.89 -3.16
C CYS A 70 10.49 -6.54 -2.40
N GLU A 71 10.45 -6.42 -1.08
CA GLU A 71 11.39 -7.05 -0.16
C GLU A 71 10.61 -7.60 1.03
N ILE A 72 10.83 -8.88 1.37
CA ILE A 72 10.20 -9.49 2.54
C ILE A 72 10.81 -8.90 3.80
N LEU A 73 9.98 -8.26 4.61
CA LEU A 73 10.36 -7.63 5.87
C LEU A 73 10.09 -8.55 7.06
N ASP A 74 9.01 -9.33 6.98
CA ASP A 74 8.63 -10.32 7.98
C ASP A 74 7.87 -11.47 7.32
N ALA A 75 8.09 -12.68 7.81
CA ALA A 75 7.45 -13.90 7.32
C ALA A 75 7.38 -14.94 8.43
N GLU A 76 6.19 -15.07 9.02
CA GLU A 76 5.86 -16.11 9.96
C GLU A 76 4.77 -17.00 9.35
N PRO A 77 5.09 -18.29 9.07
CA PRO A 77 4.17 -19.21 8.45
C PRO A 77 2.78 -19.16 9.08
N GLU A 78 1.76 -19.02 8.22
CA GLU A 78 0.34 -19.11 8.59
C GLU A 78 -0.16 -18.00 9.52
N ARG A 79 0.66 -16.97 9.77
CA ARG A 79 0.35 -15.91 10.74
C ARG A 79 0.61 -14.51 10.21
N LEU A 80 1.78 -14.25 9.65
CA LEU A 80 2.23 -12.90 9.29
C LEU A 80 3.06 -12.92 8.01
N LEU A 81 2.68 -12.11 7.03
CA LEU A 81 3.52 -11.81 5.87
C LEU A 81 3.58 -10.29 5.71
N ARG A 82 4.79 -9.74 5.67
CA ARG A 82 5.01 -8.30 5.52
C ARG A 82 6.11 -8.04 4.50
N TYR A 83 5.83 -7.18 3.54
CA TYR A 83 6.82 -6.80 2.53
C TYR A 83 6.70 -5.32 2.13
N SER A 84 7.82 -4.76 1.67
CA SER A 84 7.82 -3.43 1.06
C SER A 84 7.18 -3.48 -0.33
N TRP A 85 6.62 -2.35 -0.75
CA TRP A 85 6.04 -2.15 -2.07
C TRP A 85 6.61 -0.88 -2.68
N ARG A 86 7.41 -1.02 -3.74
CA ARG A 86 8.06 0.11 -4.42
C ARG A 86 7.68 0.13 -5.89
N GLU A 87 6.96 1.17 -6.26
CA GLU A 87 6.67 1.44 -7.66
C GLU A 87 7.74 2.38 -8.23
N ARG A 88 8.44 1.93 -9.27
CA ARG A 88 9.39 2.76 -10.01
C ARG A 88 8.67 3.38 -11.19
N SER A 89 8.46 4.69 -11.16
CA SER A 89 8.01 5.42 -12.36
C SER A 89 9.08 5.28 -13.44
N GLN A 90 8.67 4.92 -14.66
CA GLN A 90 9.59 4.90 -15.80
C GLN A 90 10.15 6.32 -16.00
N PRO A 91 11.47 6.51 -16.18
CA PRO A 91 11.99 7.80 -16.59
C PRO A 91 11.41 8.11 -17.97
N GLY A 92 10.54 9.10 -18.04
CA GLY A 92 10.16 9.70 -19.32
C GLY A 92 11.41 10.16 -20.06
N ASP A 93 11.36 10.03 -21.37
CA ASP A 93 12.26 10.59 -22.38
C ASP A 93 12.70 12.04 -22.07
N GLY A 94 13.76 12.18 -21.26
CA GLY A 94 14.46 13.45 -21.05
C GLY A 94 13.75 14.49 -20.18
N ALA A 95 12.60 14.17 -19.56
CA ALA A 95 12.01 15.04 -18.55
C ALA A 95 12.83 14.93 -17.25
N ARG A 96 13.23 16.09 -16.69
CA ARG A 96 13.92 16.18 -15.40
C ARG A 96 13.14 15.33 -14.38
N GLN A 97 13.77 14.34 -13.77
CA GLN A 97 13.22 13.68 -12.58
C GLN A 97 12.98 14.77 -11.55
N ASP A 98 11.71 15.07 -11.26
CA ASP A 98 11.38 15.94 -10.14
C ASP A 98 11.84 15.20 -8.87
N PRO A 99 12.60 15.82 -7.95
CA PRO A 99 12.90 15.21 -6.64
C PRO A 99 11.63 14.75 -5.88
N LEU A 100 10.46 15.28 -6.27
CA LEU A 100 9.15 14.88 -5.79
C LEU A 100 8.59 13.57 -6.38
N ASP A 101 9.17 13.07 -7.49
CA ASP A 101 8.90 11.74 -8.07
C ASP A 101 9.75 10.66 -7.36
N SER A 102 9.86 10.76 -6.03
CA SER A 102 10.47 9.70 -5.24
C SER A 102 9.57 8.46 -5.30
N PRO A 103 10.12 7.24 -5.48
CA PRO A 103 9.33 6.02 -5.44
C PRO A 103 8.56 5.98 -4.12
N LEU A 104 7.27 5.70 -4.21
CA LEU A 104 6.43 5.52 -3.04
C LEU A 104 6.84 4.20 -2.39
N ASP A 105 7.65 4.30 -1.33
CA ASP A 105 8.00 3.19 -0.47
C ASP A 105 6.84 2.98 0.52
N SER A 106 6.00 1.99 0.23
CA SER A 106 4.90 1.59 1.11
C SER A 106 5.12 0.19 1.67
N ILE A 107 4.29 -0.22 2.62
CA ILE A 107 4.38 -1.53 3.26
C ILE A 107 3.03 -2.22 3.15
N VAL A 108 3.06 -3.51 2.85
CA VAL A 108 1.89 -4.38 2.84
C VAL A 108 2.05 -5.43 3.92
N THR A 109 1.06 -5.52 4.79
CA THR A 109 1.03 -6.45 5.92
C THR A 109 -0.22 -7.31 5.86
N PHE A 110 -0.04 -8.63 5.78
CA PHE A 110 -1.08 -9.63 5.92
C PHE A 110 -0.99 -10.27 7.30
N THR A 111 -2.09 -10.27 8.04
CA THR A 111 -2.23 -10.99 9.31
C THR A 111 -3.31 -12.06 9.17
N LEU A 112 -2.98 -13.29 9.54
CA LEU A 112 -3.88 -14.43 9.51
C LEU A 112 -4.13 -14.89 10.95
N ALA A 113 -5.39 -14.95 11.35
CA ALA A 113 -5.80 -15.51 12.63
C ALA A 113 -6.80 -16.65 12.41
N ARG A 114 -6.53 -17.81 13.00
CA ARG A 114 -7.49 -18.93 12.94
C ARG A 114 -8.77 -18.55 13.68
N THR A 115 -9.92 -18.75 13.03
CA THR A 115 -11.22 -18.53 13.65
C THR A 115 -11.67 -19.74 14.46
N VAL A 116 -12.66 -19.55 15.33
CA VAL A 116 -13.27 -20.66 16.10
C VAL A 116 -13.91 -21.74 15.22
N SER A 117 -14.34 -21.38 14.01
CA SER A 117 -14.91 -22.32 13.04
C SER A 117 -13.84 -23.09 12.24
N GLY A 118 -12.55 -22.82 12.49
CA GLY A 118 -11.43 -23.45 11.79
C GLY A 118 -10.97 -22.73 10.52
N GLY A 119 -11.68 -21.67 10.12
CA GLY A 119 -11.32 -20.78 9.01
C GLY A 119 -10.26 -19.75 9.38
N THR A 120 -10.17 -18.67 8.59
CA THR A 120 -9.15 -17.62 8.75
C THR A 120 -9.78 -16.24 8.74
N HIS A 121 -9.50 -15.45 9.76
CA HIS A 121 -9.67 -14.01 9.72
C HIS A 121 -8.40 -13.39 9.11
N LEU A 122 -8.54 -12.83 7.91
CA LEU A 122 -7.47 -12.21 7.15
C LEU A 122 -7.59 -10.69 7.25
N ARG A 123 -6.55 -10.03 7.75
CA ARG A 123 -6.41 -8.58 7.73
C ARG A 123 -5.26 -8.18 6.80
N ILE A 124 -5.51 -7.21 5.93
CA ILE A 124 -4.54 -6.64 4.99
C ILE A 124 -4.43 -5.16 5.29
N VAL A 125 -3.23 -4.69 5.57
CA VAL A 125 -2.92 -3.26 5.75
C VAL A 125 -1.90 -2.87 4.70
N HIS A 126 -2.23 -1.84 3.92
CA HIS A 126 -1.29 -1.17 3.03
C HIS A 126 -1.08 0.24 3.57
N ASP A 127 0.08 0.51 4.15
CA ASP A 127 0.40 1.78 4.80
C ASP A 127 1.75 2.33 4.35
N GLY A 128 2.13 3.48 4.90
CA GLY A 128 3.40 4.12 4.56
C GLY A 128 3.37 4.93 3.27
N PHE A 129 2.19 5.36 2.80
CA PHE A 129 2.08 6.31 1.67
C PHE A 129 2.67 7.69 1.96
N ALA A 130 3.16 7.91 3.19
CA ALA A 130 3.82 9.13 3.62
C ALA A 130 5.04 9.41 2.73
N ARG A 131 4.84 10.37 1.83
CA ARG A 131 5.86 10.96 0.98
C ARG A 131 7.07 11.30 1.84
N THR A 132 8.25 10.80 1.49
CA THR A 132 9.51 11.31 2.07
C THR A 132 9.58 12.80 1.79
N ALA A 133 9.17 13.61 2.76
CA ALA A 133 9.28 15.06 2.66
C ALA A 133 10.78 15.40 2.57
N MET A 134 11.18 16.07 1.50
CA MET A 134 12.53 16.59 1.29
C MET A 134 13.00 17.38 2.52
N PRO A 135 14.31 17.35 2.87
CA PRO A 135 14.83 18.16 3.96
C PRO A 135 14.59 19.64 3.63
N ALA A 136 14.06 20.38 4.60
CA ALA A 136 13.79 21.81 4.44
C ALA A 136 15.11 22.58 4.28
N ILE A 137 15.52 22.87 3.04
CA ILE A 137 16.48 23.94 2.79
C ILE A 137 15.67 25.25 2.82
N ALA A 138 15.81 25.96 3.93
CA ALA A 138 15.26 27.29 4.10
C ALA A 138 16.00 28.28 3.17
N MET A 139 15.40 28.60 2.02
CA MET A 139 15.80 29.77 1.24
C MET A 139 14.85 30.92 1.61
N THR A 140 15.36 31.86 2.42
CA THR A 140 14.68 33.12 2.70
C THR A 140 14.80 34.02 1.48
N GLY A 141 13.71 34.30 0.78
CA GLY A 141 13.74 35.25 -0.35
C GLY A 141 12.43 35.37 -1.13
N ALA A 142 11.67 36.41 -0.79
CA ALA A 142 10.69 37.14 -1.61
C ALA A 142 9.88 36.41 -2.70
N GLY A 143 8.58 36.24 -2.41
CA GLY A 143 7.50 36.62 -3.33
C GLY A 143 7.24 35.73 -4.55
N CYS A 144 6.26 34.82 -4.44
CA CYS A 144 5.31 34.50 -5.50
C CYS A 144 4.16 33.67 -4.92
N ARG A 145 2.93 34.18 -5.03
CA ARG A 145 1.70 33.51 -4.61
C ARG A 145 1.26 32.61 -5.76
N LEU A 146 1.50 31.30 -5.64
CA LEU A 146 0.95 30.29 -6.53
C LEU A 146 -0.32 29.72 -5.89
N SER A 147 -1.47 29.88 -6.54
CA SER A 147 -2.66 29.08 -6.23
C SER A 147 -2.60 27.82 -7.08
N LEU A 148 -2.48 26.66 -6.44
CA LEU A 148 -2.70 25.36 -7.05
C LEU A 148 -4.11 24.92 -6.67
N ASP A 149 -5.05 25.03 -7.61
CA ASP A 149 -6.28 24.27 -7.57
C ASP A 149 -5.95 22.82 -7.94
N ALA A 150 -5.63 22.01 -6.93
CA ALA A 150 -5.47 20.58 -7.05
C ALA A 150 -6.83 19.89 -6.79
N ASN A 151 -7.76 20.00 -7.76
CA ASN A 151 -8.96 19.18 -7.76
C ASN A 151 -8.83 18.05 -8.80
N ASN A 152 -8.12 16.99 -8.43
CA ASN A 152 -8.37 15.67 -8.98
C ASN A 152 -7.87 14.60 -8.01
N SER A 153 -8.58 14.44 -6.89
CA SER A 153 -8.37 13.34 -5.95
C SER A 153 -8.84 12.02 -6.57
N ARG A 154 -8.05 11.50 -7.51
CA ARG A 154 -8.18 10.10 -7.93
C ARG A 154 -7.69 9.27 -6.74
N LYS A 155 -8.64 8.76 -5.94
CA LYS A 155 -8.33 7.91 -4.78
C LYS A 155 -7.34 6.83 -5.19
N PRO A 156 -6.20 6.65 -4.49
CA PRO A 156 -5.31 5.53 -4.78
C PRO A 156 -6.08 4.24 -4.50
N ILE A 157 -6.30 3.44 -5.53
CA ILE A 157 -6.83 2.09 -5.38
C ILE A 157 -5.60 1.20 -5.22
N ALA A 158 -5.39 0.64 -4.03
CA ALA A 158 -4.34 -0.34 -3.82
C ALA A 158 -4.60 -1.56 -4.73
N ALA A 159 -3.59 -1.92 -5.53
CA ALA A 159 -3.63 -3.10 -6.41
C ALA A 159 -3.89 -4.40 -5.64
N ASN A 160 -3.66 -4.40 -4.33
CA ASN A 160 -3.83 -5.52 -3.41
C ASN A 160 -5.26 -5.73 -2.93
N THR A 161 -6.24 -5.03 -3.51
CA THR A 161 -7.65 -5.36 -3.30
C THR A 161 -7.89 -6.72 -3.94
N PRO A 162 -8.13 -7.82 -3.18
CA PRO A 162 -8.34 -9.12 -3.78
C PRO A 162 -9.57 -9.02 -4.68
N ARG A 163 -9.39 -9.20 -6.00
CA ARG A 163 -10.53 -9.47 -6.87
C ARG A 163 -11.04 -10.84 -6.42
N LEU A 164 -12.11 -10.84 -5.63
CA LEU A 164 -12.80 -12.04 -5.16
C LEU A 164 -13.32 -12.84 -6.36
N LEU A 165 -12.42 -13.59 -6.98
CA LEU A 165 -12.69 -14.74 -7.83
C LEU A 165 -12.15 -15.97 -7.12
N LEU A 166 -12.54 -16.17 -5.86
CA LEU A 166 -12.68 -17.54 -5.36
C LEU A 166 -13.98 -18.10 -5.97
N ARG A 167 -13.87 -18.55 -7.22
CA ARG A 167 -14.75 -19.58 -7.75
C ARG A 167 -13.92 -20.85 -7.91
N ALA A 168 -14.25 -21.80 -7.04
CA ALA A 168 -14.09 -23.24 -7.13
C ALA A 168 -13.27 -23.80 -8.30
N ALA A 169 -12.20 -24.51 -7.96
CA ALA A 169 -11.91 -25.86 -8.47
C ALA A 169 -11.05 -26.60 -7.44
#